data_AF-A0A1H3XDN2-F1
#
_entry.id   AF-A0A1H3XDN2-F1
#
_cell.length_a   1.000
_cell.length_b   1.000
_cell.length_c   1.000
_cell.angle_alpha   90.00
_cell.angle_beta   90.00
_cell.angle_gamma   90.00
#
_symmetry.space_group_name_H-M   'P 1'
#
loop_
_entity.id
_entity.type
_entity.pdbx_description
1 polymer ?
#
loop_
_entity_poly.entity_id
_entity_poly.type
_entity_poly.pdbx_seq_one_letter_code
_entity_poly.pdbx_strand_id
1 'polypeptide(L)'
;MASKHKIKMDFREARKQADELDEIADNLHNVAERDLEQAMTTLSSGWKGESASAYLVKVNKVKEKTNREVQDLHSIASDIRRTARIIYEAEMEAWRIAHERD
;
A
#
# COMPACT_ATOMS: atom_id res chain seq x y z
N MET A 1 24.71 -21.86 -0.71
CA MET A 1 23.22 -21.81 -0.61
C MET A 1 22.83 -20.95 0.57
N ALA A 2 21.74 -20.18 0.46
CA ALA A 2 21.19 -19.48 1.61
C ALA A 2 20.77 -20.50 2.68
N SER A 3 20.98 -20.19 3.96
CA SER A 3 20.49 -21.04 5.03
C SER A 3 18.96 -20.98 5.07
N LYS A 4 18.31 -22.06 5.51
CA LYS A 4 16.85 -22.08 5.76
C LYS A 4 16.38 -20.94 6.66
N HIS A 5 17.25 -20.45 7.56
CA HIS A 5 16.96 -19.29 8.39
C HIS A 5 16.90 -17.99 7.56
N LYS A 6 17.89 -17.77 6.68
CA LYS A 6 17.92 -16.58 5.81
C LYS A 6 16.70 -16.53 4.88
N ILE A 7 16.35 -17.64 4.23
CA ILE A 7 15.17 -17.74 3.34
C ILE A 7 13.89 -17.32 4.07
N LYS A 8 13.70 -17.80 5.31
CA LYS A 8 12.55 -17.41 6.14
C LYS A 8 12.59 -15.95 6.57
N MET A 9 13.77 -15.41 6.87
CA MET A 9 13.95 -14.02 7.27
C MET A 9 13.60 -13.08 6.11
N ASP A 10 14.16 -13.32 4.92
CA ASP A 10 13.92 -12.50 3.72
C ASP A 10 12.43 -12.53 3.34
N PHE A 11 11.78 -13.71 3.39
CA PHE A 11 10.34 -13.82 3.17
C PHE A 11 9.51 -13.02 4.19
N ARG A 12 9.89 -13.06 5.47
CA ARG A 12 9.21 -12.30 6.53
C ARG A 12 9.38 -10.80 6.33
N GLU A 13 10.58 -10.37 5.93
CA GLU A 13 10.88 -8.97 5.66
C GLU A 13 10.04 -8.44 4.48
N ALA A 14 9.97 -9.17 3.38
CA ALA A 14 9.14 -8.80 2.24
C ALA A 14 7.65 -8.67 2.61
N ARG A 15 7.14 -9.57 3.47
CA ARG A 15 5.78 -9.45 3.99
C ARG A 15 5.59 -8.20 4.85
N LYS A 16 6.56 -7.88 5.71
CA LYS A 16 6.51 -6.68 6.55
C LYS A 16 6.47 -5.41 5.69
N GLN A 17 7.27 -5.34 4.63
CA GLN A 17 7.25 -4.20 3.70
C GLN A 17 5.90 -4.05 3.00
N ALA A 18 5.25 -5.15 2.61
CA ALA A 18 3.89 -5.11 2.05
C ALA A 18 2.85 -4.65 3.09
N ASP A 19 2.97 -5.08 4.34
CA ASP A 19 2.07 -4.65 5.41
C ASP A 19 2.23 -3.14 5.72
N GLU A 20 3.46 -2.61 5.68
CA GLU A 20 3.73 -1.17 5.82
C GLU A 20 3.13 -0.34 4.67
N LEU A 21 3.13 -0.86 3.44
CA LEU A 21 2.48 -0.19 2.31
C LEU A 21 0.96 -0.12 2.47
N ASP A 22 0.33 -1.20 2.96
CA ASP A 22 -1.11 -1.20 3.23
C ASP A 22 -1.46 -0.20 4.34
N GLU A 23 -0.67 -0.13 5.41
CA GLU A 23 -0.88 0.85 6.48
C GLU A 23 -0.78 2.30 5.96
N ILE A 24 0.20 2.59 5.09
CA ILE A 24 0.32 3.91 4.46
C ILE A 24 -0.89 4.20 3.57
N ALA A 25 -1.32 3.23 2.77
CA ALA A 25 -2.48 3.36 1.89
C ALA A 25 -3.77 3.63 2.68
N ASP A 26 -4.00 2.89 3.76
CA ASP A 26 -5.16 3.05 4.65
C ASP A 26 -5.16 4.42 5.33
N ASN A 27 -4.00 4.87 5.82
CA ASN A 27 -3.86 6.20 6.41
C ASN A 27 -4.14 7.31 5.39
N LEU A 28 -3.63 7.17 4.17
CA LEU A 28 -3.85 8.12 3.09
C LEU A 28 -5.33 8.17 2.67
N HIS A 29 -5.99 7.03 2.60
CA HIS A 29 -7.42 6.92 2.34
C HIS A 29 -8.23 7.63 3.43
N ASN A 30 -7.91 7.40 4.70
CA ASN A 30 -8.59 8.04 5.82
C ASN A 30 -8.47 9.57 5.77
N VAL A 31 -7.29 10.12 5.46
CA VAL A 31 -7.09 11.57 5.32
C VAL A 31 -7.93 12.13 4.16
N ALA A 32 -7.97 11.43 3.02
CA ALA A 32 -8.69 11.88 1.83
C ALA A 32 -10.22 11.80 1.99
N GLU A 33 -10.74 10.78 2.67
CA GLU A 33 -12.18 10.57 2.85
C GLU A 33 -12.75 11.30 4.07
N ARG A 34 -12.02 11.37 5.18
CA ARG A 34 -12.55 11.90 6.44
C ARG A 34 -12.10 13.34 6.68
N ASP A 35 -10.80 13.55 6.78
CA ASP A 35 -10.24 14.83 7.23
C ASP A 35 -10.47 15.93 6.18
N LEU A 36 -10.24 15.59 4.90
CA LEU A 36 -10.46 16.51 3.80
C LEU A 36 -11.94 16.85 3.65
N GLU A 37 -12.84 15.87 3.73
CA GLU A 37 -14.28 16.09 3.61
C GLU A 37 -14.84 16.93 4.75
N GLN A 38 -14.39 16.69 5.98
CA GLN A 38 -14.72 17.50 7.14
C GLN A 38 -14.24 18.94 6.96
N ALA A 39 -12.98 19.14 6.57
CA ALA A 39 -12.41 20.46 6.33
C ALA A 39 -13.17 21.22 5.24
N MET A 40 -13.53 20.53 4.14
CA MET A 40 -14.32 21.11 3.06
C MET A 40 -15.74 21.48 3.48
N THR A 41 -16.37 20.66 4.31
CA THR A 41 -17.70 20.94 4.85
C THR A 41 -17.68 22.21 5.68
N THR A 42 -16.73 22.34 6.62
CA THR A 42 -16.53 23.55 7.43
C THR A 42 -16.19 24.78 6.58
N LEU A 43 -15.33 24.63 5.58
CA LEU A 43 -14.96 25.74 4.70
C LEU A 43 -16.16 26.21 3.86
N SER A 44 -16.92 25.28 3.31
CA SER A 44 -18.06 25.58 2.43
C SER A 44 -19.23 26.24 3.18
N SER A 45 -19.32 26.13 4.51
CA SER A 45 -20.39 26.78 5.28
C SER A 45 -20.21 28.30 5.33
N GLY A 46 -18.98 28.78 5.43
CA GLY A 46 -18.65 30.22 5.51
C GLY A 46 -18.14 30.84 4.21
N TRP A 47 -17.54 30.05 3.32
CA TRP A 47 -16.98 30.54 2.06
C TRP A 47 -17.88 30.19 0.88
N LYS A 48 -18.48 31.22 0.27
CA LYS A 48 -19.40 31.11 -0.87
C LYS A 48 -18.86 31.90 -2.06
N GLY A 49 -19.39 31.59 -3.24
CA GLY A 49 -19.03 32.26 -4.50
C GLY A 49 -18.22 31.38 -5.44
N GLU A 50 -17.92 31.91 -6.63
CA GLU A 50 -17.31 31.16 -7.73
C GLU A 50 -15.95 30.55 -7.37
N SER A 51 -15.11 31.28 -6.61
CA SER A 51 -13.82 30.77 -6.15
C SER A 51 -13.94 29.56 -5.21
N ALA A 52 -14.97 29.54 -4.35
CA ALA A 52 -15.23 28.41 -3.47
C ALA A 52 -15.67 27.17 -4.27
N SER A 53 -16.53 27.37 -5.28
CA SER A 53 -16.95 26.30 -6.20
C SER A 53 -15.77 25.73 -6.99
N ALA A 54 -14.90 26.59 -7.53
CA ALA A 54 -13.70 26.17 -8.26
C ALA A 54 -12.73 25.39 -7.37
N TYR A 55 -12.56 25.82 -6.11
CA TYR A 55 -11.72 25.12 -5.14
C TYR A 55 -12.28 23.73 -4.78
N LEU A 56 -13.60 23.61 -4.56
CA LEU A 56 -14.27 22.31 -4.34
C LEU A 56 -14.01 21.32 -5.48
N VAL A 57 -14.11 21.78 -6.73
CA VAL A 57 -13.80 20.94 -7.91
C VAL A 57 -12.34 20.47 -7.88
N LYS A 58 -11.40 21.35 -7.53
CA LYS A 58 -9.98 20.98 -7.43
C LYS A 58 -9.75 19.95 -6.31
N VAL A 59 -10.38 20.12 -5.16
CA VAL A 59 -10.26 19.21 -4.03
C VAL A 59 -10.81 17.83 -4.37
N ASN A 60 -11.96 17.74 -5.04
CA ASN A 60 -12.49 16.46 -5.52
C ASN A 60 -11.53 15.75 -6.48
N LYS A 61 -10.88 16.48 -7.39
CA LYS A 61 -9.85 15.90 -8.28
C LYS A 61 -8.65 15.35 -7.52
N VAL A 62 -8.24 16.03 -6.44
CA VAL A 62 -7.16 15.54 -5.56
C VAL A 62 -7.61 14.27 -4.85
N LYS A 63 -8.82 14.26 -4.26
CA LYS A 63 -9.42 13.09 -3.60
C LYS A 63 -9.45 11.87 -4.54
N GLU A 64 -9.93 12.06 -5.77
CA GLU A 64 -9.92 11.00 -6.79
C GLU A 64 -8.53 10.48 -7.12
N LYS A 65 -7.54 11.39 -7.29
CA LYS A 65 -6.15 10.99 -7.56
C LYS A 65 -5.57 10.20 -6.39
N THR A 66 -5.79 10.66 -5.17
CA THR A 66 -5.36 9.98 -3.95
C THR A 66 -5.98 8.60 -3.83
N ASN A 67 -7.28 8.45 -4.14
CA ASN A 67 -7.92 7.13 -4.12
C ASN A 67 -7.34 6.15 -5.15
N ARG A 68 -6.91 6.64 -6.32
CA ARG A 68 -6.18 5.80 -7.29
C ARG A 68 -4.81 5.39 -6.75
N GLU A 69 -4.07 6.34 -6.17
CA GLU A 69 -2.75 6.05 -5.57
C GLU A 69 -2.85 5.03 -4.42
N VAL A 70 -3.89 5.11 -3.59
CA VAL A 70 -4.20 4.10 -2.55
C VAL A 70 -4.41 2.72 -3.17
N GLN A 71 -5.21 2.62 -4.24
CA GLN A 71 -5.44 1.35 -4.93
C GLN A 71 -4.15 0.77 -5.53
N ASP A 72 -3.30 1.62 -6.11
CA ASP A 72 -2.00 1.22 -6.65
C ASP A 72 -1.09 0.69 -5.54
N LEU A 73 -1.05 1.34 -4.38
CA LEU A 73 -0.26 0.89 -3.22
C LEU A 73 -0.70 -0.50 -2.73
N HIS A 74 -2.01 -0.74 -2.59
CA HIS A 74 -2.53 -2.07 -2.24
C HIS A 74 -2.19 -3.13 -3.29
N SER A 75 -2.25 -2.78 -4.58
CA SER A 75 -1.86 -3.69 -5.66
C SER A 75 -0.37 -4.05 -5.56
N ILE A 76 0.50 -3.06 -5.32
CA ILE A 76 1.94 -3.28 -5.14
C ILE A 76 2.21 -4.16 -3.91
N ALA A 77 1.55 -3.91 -2.78
CA ALA A 77 1.67 -4.73 -1.58
C ALA A 77 1.26 -6.20 -1.84
N SER A 78 0.17 -6.41 -2.58
CA SER A 78 -0.26 -7.74 -3.03
C SER A 78 0.79 -8.42 -3.91
N ASP A 79 1.37 -7.69 -4.85
CA ASP A 79 2.43 -8.19 -5.75
C ASP A 79 3.71 -8.57 -5.00
N ILE A 80 4.11 -7.79 -4.00
CA ILE A 80 5.23 -8.11 -3.11
C ILE A 80 4.95 -9.43 -2.39
N ARG A 81 3.77 -9.60 -1.78
CA ARG A 81 3.41 -10.84 -1.07
C ARG A 81 3.42 -12.05 -1.99
N ARG A 82 2.88 -11.90 -3.20
CA ARG A 82 2.86 -12.96 -4.21
C ARG A 82 4.26 -13.35 -4.62
N THR A 83 5.09 -12.38 -4.97
CA THR A 83 6.47 -12.61 -5.42
C THR A 83 7.32 -13.22 -4.31
N ALA A 84 7.19 -12.72 -3.09
CA ALA A 84 7.88 -13.24 -1.91
C ALA A 84 7.52 -14.72 -1.66
N ARG A 85 6.24 -15.10 -1.83
CA ARG A 85 5.81 -16.51 -1.67
C ARG A 85 6.46 -17.40 -2.73
N ILE A 86 6.45 -16.98 -3.99
CA ILE A 86 7.05 -17.74 -5.11
C ILE A 86 8.54 -17.97 -4.85
N ILE A 87 9.26 -16.91 -4.46
CA ILE A 87 10.70 -16.99 -4.15
C ILE A 87 10.94 -17.94 -2.98
N TYR A 88 10.19 -17.78 -1.88
CA TYR A 88 10.32 -18.63 -0.70
C TYR A 88 10.12 -20.12 -1.03
N GLU A 89 9.08 -20.46 -1.79
CA GLU A 89 8.81 -21.85 -2.19
C GLU A 89 9.93 -22.42 -3.05
N ALA A 90 10.42 -21.64 -4.03
CA ALA A 90 11.53 -22.05 -4.90
C ALA A 90 12.84 -22.25 -4.12
N GLU A 91 13.19 -21.33 -3.22
CA GLU A 91 14.40 -21.42 -2.41
C GLU A 91 14.33 -22.58 -1.41
N MET A 92 13.16 -22.82 -0.81
CA MET A 92 12.96 -23.94 0.12
C MET A 92 13.08 -25.29 -0.58
N GLU A 93 12.57 -25.41 -1.81
CA GLU A 93 12.70 -26.64 -2.60
C GLU A 93 14.15 -26.87 -3.04
N ALA A 94 14.84 -25.81 -3.50
CA ALA A 94 16.26 -25.89 -3.83
C ALA A 94 17.11 -26.30 -2.61
N TRP A 95 16.79 -25.76 -1.42
CA TRP A 95 17.44 -26.15 -0.16
C TRP A 95 17.19 -27.63 0.17
N ARG A 96 15.95 -28.12 0.01
CA ARG A 96 15.58 -29.52 0.26
C ARG A 96 16.37 -30.48 -0.64
N ILE A 97 16.36 -30.22 -1.95
CA ILE A 97 17.07 -31.04 -2.95
C ILE A 97 18.57 -31.11 -2.63
N ALA A 98 19.18 -30.02 -2.18
CA ALA A 98 20.59 -29.98 -1.85
C ALA A 98 20.93 -30.79 -0.60
N HIS A 99 20.12 -30.66 0.45
CA HIS A 99 20.31 -31.40 1.71
C HIS A 99 19.99 -32.90 1.60
N GLU A 100 19.23 -33.34 0.59
CA GLU A 100 18.97 -34.76 0.33
C GLU A 100 20.04 -35.41 -0.57
N ARG A 101 20.93 -34.62 -1.19
CA ARG A 101 22.01 -35.10 -2.06
C ARG A 101 23.35 -35.29 -1.33
N ASP A 102 23.48 -34.72 -0.13
CA ASP A 102 24.61 -34.88 0.79
C ASP A 102 24.33 -36.03 1.78
#